data_AF-A0A936HV27-F1
#
_entry.id   AF-A0A936HV27-F1
#
_cell.length_a   1.000
_cell.length_b   1.000
_cell.length_c   1.000
_cell.angle_alpha   90.00
_cell.angle_beta   90.00
_cell.angle_gamma   90.00
#
_symmetry.space_group_name_H-M   'P 1'
#
loop_
_entity.id
_entity.type
_entity.pdbx_description
1 polymer ?
#
loop_
_entity_poly.entity_id
_entity_poly.type
_entity_poly.pdbx_seq_one_letter_code
_entity_poly.pdbx_strand_id
1 'polypeptide(L)'
;MTDLRTPLERKAWEMIGPPLYYCAECMLRVKVTPVPGSEPIIKRDARCEHTGQIIAPRKATLAGKGGMSVAKRVKVKAHQSASSITGRSV
;
A
#
# COMPACT_ATOMS: atom_id res chain seq x y z
N MET A 1 14.34 -5.52 13.53
CA MET A 1 13.48 -5.50 12.32
C MET A 1 14.12 -6.44 11.32
N THR A 2 13.46 -7.55 10.97
CA THR A 2 14.05 -8.64 10.17
C THR A 2 13.34 -8.70 8.83
N ASP A 3 13.98 -8.30 7.74
CA ASP A 3 13.34 -8.26 6.43
C ASP A 3 13.18 -9.67 5.82
N LEU A 4 11.95 -10.21 5.87
CA LEU A 4 11.60 -11.54 5.34
C LEU A 4 11.19 -11.53 3.86
N ARG A 5 11.28 -10.37 3.18
CA ARG A 5 10.97 -10.28 1.74
C ARG A 5 12.00 -11.05 0.93
N THR A 6 11.52 -11.81 -0.06
CA THR A 6 12.36 -12.41 -1.10
C THR A 6 13.03 -11.34 -1.97
N PRO A 7 14.12 -11.65 -2.70
CA PRO A 7 14.78 -10.70 -3.59
C PRO A 7 13.83 -10.07 -4.63
N LEU A 8 12.90 -10.86 -5.16
CA LEU A 8 11.87 -10.40 -6.09
C LEU A 8 10.91 -9.40 -5.43
N GLU A 9 10.47 -9.67 -4.19
CA GLU A 9 9.58 -8.78 -3.44
C GLU A 9 10.25 -7.44 -3.11
N ARG A 10 11.55 -7.45 -2.79
CA ARG A 10 12.36 -6.25 -2.56
C ARG A 10 12.51 -5.43 -3.85
N LYS A 11 12.87 -6.07 -4.96
CA LYS A 11 13.00 -5.40 -6.26
C LYS A 11 11.66 -4.80 -6.72
N ALA A 12 10.55 -5.51 -6.55
CA ALA A 12 9.23 -4.98 -6.85
C ALA A 12 8.87 -3.77 -5.97
N TRP A 13 9.37 -3.76 -4.73
CA TRP A 13 9.20 -2.62 -3.83
C TRP A 13 9.95 -1.39 -4.31
N GLU A 14 11.21 -1.55 -4.71
CA GLU A 14 12.04 -0.43 -5.19
C GLU A 14 11.53 0.11 -6.53
N MET A 15 11.09 -0.76 -7.43
CA MET A 15 10.68 -0.37 -8.78
C MET A 15 9.26 0.21 -8.86
N ILE A 16 8.31 -0.34 -8.09
CA ILE A 16 6.88 0.01 -8.19
C ILE A 16 6.43 0.77 -6.94
N GLY A 17 6.96 0.43 -5.77
CA GLY A 17 6.58 0.98 -4.49
C GLY A 17 6.21 -0.10 -3.45
N PRO A 18 6.05 0.29 -2.18
CA PRO A 18 5.61 -0.60 -1.11
C PRO A 18 4.22 -1.19 -1.38
N PRO A 19 3.90 -2.37 -0.83
CA PRO A 19 2.52 -2.81 -0.65
C PRO A 19 1.68 -1.75 0.09
N LEU A 20 0.38 -1.69 -0.18
CA LEU A 20 -0.55 -0.77 0.50
C LEU A 20 -0.60 -0.99 2.02
N TYR A 21 -0.35 -2.22 2.46
CA TYR A 21 -0.24 -2.60 3.86
C TYR A 21 0.88 -3.63 4.01
N TYR A 22 1.76 -3.43 4.99
CA TYR A 22 2.83 -4.39 5.31
C TYR A 22 3.13 -4.41 6.81
N CYS A 23 3.71 -5.51 7.30
CA CYS A 23 4.07 -5.66 8.71
C CYS A 23 5.27 -4.77 9.06
N ALA A 24 5.17 -4.02 10.15
CA ALA A 24 6.24 -3.14 10.65
C ALA A 24 7.49 -3.91 11.11
N GLU A 25 7.41 -5.21 11.33
CA GLU A 25 8.53 -5.99 11.88
C GLU A 25 9.27 -6.76 10.80
N CYS A 26 8.52 -7.44 9.92
CA CYS A 26 9.08 -8.31 8.90
C CYS A 26 9.01 -7.82 7.46
N MET A 27 8.38 -6.66 7.23
CA MET A 27 8.20 -6.03 5.91
C MET A 27 7.38 -6.86 4.91
N LEU A 28 6.76 -7.97 5.33
CA LEU A 28 5.88 -8.75 4.46
C LEU A 28 4.55 -8.04 4.23
N ARG A 29 3.97 -8.24 3.04
CA ARG A 29 2.66 -7.69 2.67
C ARG A 29 1.56 -8.22 3.61
N VAL A 30 0.59 -7.36 3.88
CA VAL A 30 -0.61 -7.71 4.64
C VAL A 30 -1.83 -7.38 3.77
N LYS A 31 -2.80 -8.28 3.71
CA LYS A 31 -4.06 -8.01 3.02
C LYS A 31 -5.08 -7.52 4.04
N VAL A 32 -5.48 -6.26 3.91
CA VAL A 32 -6.50 -5.65 4.75
C VAL A 32 -7.76 -5.49 3.90
N THR A 33 -8.84 -6.17 4.29
CA THR A 33 -10.14 -6.07 3.64
C THR A 33 -11.06 -5.24 4.54
N PRO A 34 -11.46 -4.01 4.14
CA PRO A 34 -12.41 -3.22 4.91
C PRO A 34 -13.78 -3.90 4.91
N VAL A 35 -14.44 -3.93 6.07
CA VAL A 35 -15.81 -4.43 6.23
C VAL A 35 -16.66 -3.30 6.79
N PRO A 36 -17.79 -2.94 6.14
CA PRO A 36 -18.64 -1.87 6.64
C PRO A 36 -19.20 -2.18 8.03
N GLY A 37 -19.04 -1.23 8.97
CA GLY A 37 -19.61 -1.35 10.32
C GLY A 37 -18.85 -2.28 11.28
N SER A 38 -17.69 -2.81 10.89
CA SER A 38 -16.89 -3.68 11.74
C SER A 38 -15.37 -3.48 11.54
N GLU A 39 -14.57 -4.16 12.35
CA GLU A 39 -13.12 -4.16 12.19
C GLU A 39 -12.72 -4.80 10.85
N PRO A 40 -11.70 -4.25 10.17
CA PRO A 40 -11.24 -4.80 8.91
C PRO A 40 -10.65 -6.20 9.09
N ILE A 41 -10.88 -7.07 8.12
CA ILE A 41 -10.29 -8.41 8.13
C ILE A 41 -8.83 -8.29 7.70
N ILE A 42 -7.93 -8.64 8.61
CA ILE A 42 -6.48 -8.63 8.40
C ILE A 42 -6.00 -10.05 8.10
N LYS A 43 -5.42 -10.26 6.93
CA LYS A 43 -4.76 -11.51 6.54
C LYS A 43 -3.27 -11.26 6.34
N ARG A 44 -2.44 -11.77 7.24
CA ARG A 44 -0.98 -11.70 7.15
C ARG A 44 -0.44 -12.80 6.24
N ASP A 45 0.77 -12.59 5.71
CA ASP A 45 1.50 -13.64 4.99
C ASP A 45 1.77 -14.82 5.93
N ALA A 46 1.75 -16.06 5.42
CA ALA A 46 1.99 -17.26 6.23
C ALA A 46 3.38 -17.26 6.90
N ARG A 47 4.35 -16.54 6.32
CA ARG A 47 5.70 -16.37 6.87
C ARG A 47 5.77 -15.31 8.00
N CYS A 48 4.66 -14.63 8.31
CA CYS A 48 4.62 -13.56 9.30
C CYS A 48 3.98 -14.07 10.60
N GLU A 49 4.80 -14.29 11.63
CA GLU A 49 4.36 -14.71 12.97
C GLU A 49 4.03 -13.54 13.91
N HIS A 50 4.23 -12.30 13.45
CA HIS A 50 4.05 -11.10 14.26
C HIS A 50 2.58 -10.68 14.37
N THR A 51 2.18 -10.17 15.54
CA THR A 51 0.89 -9.51 15.79
C THR A 51 1.01 -7.99 15.85
N GLY A 52 2.20 -7.42 15.65
CA GLY A 52 2.48 -6.00 15.78
C GLY A 52 1.88 -5.11 14.68
N GLN A 53 2.30 -3.85 14.65
CA GLN A 53 1.70 -2.80 13.83
C GLN A 53 1.79 -3.09 12.32
N ILE A 54 0.79 -2.58 11.58
CA ILE A 54 0.73 -2.62 10.12
C ILE A 54 0.97 -1.21 9.60
N ILE A 55 1.95 -1.06 8.73
CA ILE A 55 2.25 0.21 8.07
C ILE A 55 1.42 0.32 6.80
N ALA A 56 0.73 1.43 6.64
CA ALA A 56 -0.11 1.74 5.48
C ALA A 56 0.40 3.02 4.78
N PRO A 57 1.40 2.93 3.88
CA PRO A 57 1.91 4.10 3.19
C PRO A 57 0.80 4.71 2.32
N ARG A 58 0.58 6.02 2.48
CA ARG A 58 -0.39 6.78 1.69
C ARG A 58 0.32 7.88 0.92
N LYS A 59 0.03 7.98 -0.38
CA LYS A 59 0.43 9.12 -1.20
C LYS A 59 -0.65 10.20 -1.09
N ALA A 60 -0.34 11.29 -0.42
CA ALA A 60 -1.23 12.44 -0.34
C ALA A 60 -1.18 13.24 -1.65
N THR A 61 -2.34 13.51 -2.24
CA THR A 61 -2.47 14.41 -3.39
C THR A 61 -2.99 15.76 -2.90
N LEU A 62 -2.18 16.80 -3.02
CA LEU A 62 -2.54 18.16 -2.61
C LEU A 62 -2.93 19.00 -3.82
N ALA A 63 -3.99 19.81 -3.68
CA ALA A 63 -4.41 20.80 -4.68
C ALA A 63 -4.65 22.15 -3.99
N GLY A 64 -4.11 23.23 -4.56
CA GLY A 64 -4.33 24.59 -4.05
C GLY A 64 -5.69 25.16 -4.41
N LYS A 65 -5.95 26.43 -4.06
CA LYS A 65 -7.23 27.13 -4.31
C LYS A 65 -7.71 27.10 -5.79
N GLY A 66 -6.78 27.00 -6.75
CA GLY A 66 -7.09 26.87 -8.18
C GLY A 66 -7.42 25.44 -8.66
N GLY A 67 -7.42 24.46 -7.77
CA GLY A 67 -7.72 23.06 -8.09
C GLY A 67 -6.67 22.37 -8.96
N MET A 68 -7.05 21.22 -9.53
CA MET A 68 -6.22 20.47 -10.47
C MET A 68 -6.64 20.76 -11.91
N SER A 69 -5.67 20.97 -12.80
CA SER A 69 -5.91 20.94 -14.25
C SER A 69 -6.44 19.57 -14.68
N VAL A 70 -7.16 19.52 -15.81
CA VAL A 70 -7.74 18.28 -16.35
C VAL A 70 -6.67 17.19 -16.51
N ALA A 71 -5.51 17.55 -17.09
CA ALA A 71 -4.39 16.63 -17.24
C ALA A 71 -3.88 16.06 -15.90
N LYS A 72 -3.75 16.90 -14.86
CA LYS A 72 -3.35 16.44 -13.52
C LYS A 72 -4.40 15.54 -12.90
N ARG A 73 -5.69 15.85 -13.08
CA ARG A 73 -6.81 15.04 -12.57
C ARG A 73 -6.81 13.64 -13.18
N VAL A 74 -6.61 13.54 -14.50
CA VAL A 74 -6.50 12.25 -15.20
C VAL A 74 -5.31 11.45 -14.69
N LYS A 75 -4.14 12.09 -14.54
CA LYS A 75 -2.92 11.44 -14.01
C LYS A 75 -3.14 10.89 -12.60
N VAL A 76 -3.74 11.67 -11.71
CA VAL A 76 -4.05 11.25 -10.33
C VAL A 76 -5.01 10.08 -10.32
N LYS A 77 -6.06 10.12 -11.15
CA LYS A 77 -7.01 9.02 -11.26
C LYS A 77 -6.33 7.74 -11.77
N ALA A 78 -5.43 7.86 -12.75
CA ALA A 78 -4.65 6.73 -13.24
C ALA A 78 -3.79 6.10 -12.12
N HIS A 79 -3.13 6.91 -11.29
CA HIS A 79 -2.37 6.40 -10.14
C HIS A 79 -3.26 5.73 -9.09
N GLN A 80 -4.44 6.30 -8.80
CA GLN A 80 -5.41 5.69 -7.89
C GLN A 80 -5.89 4.32 -8.38
N SER A 81 -6.20 4.21 -9.68
CA SER A 81 -6.58 2.94 -10.31
C SER A 81 -5.43 1.93 -10.29
N ALA A 82 -4.21 2.36 -10.62
CA ALA A 82 -3.04 1.49 -10.56
C ALA A 82 -2.77 1.00 -9.13
N SER A 83 -2.97 1.84 -8.11
CA SER A 83 -2.87 1.45 -6.70
C SER A 83 -3.91 0.39 -6.32
N SER A 84 -5.15 0.53 -6.79
CA SER A 84 -6.23 -0.43 -6.46
C SER A 84 -6.01 -1.80 -7.12
N ILE A 85 -5.44 -1.82 -8.33
CA ILE A 85 -5.17 -3.05 -9.07
C ILE A 85 -3.93 -3.76 -8.52
N THR A 86 -2.84 -3.03 -8.33
CA THR A 86 -1.55 -3.62 -7.91
C THR A 86 -1.49 -3.93 -6.42
N GLY A 87 -2.34 -3.30 -5.60
CA GLY A 87 -2.23 -3.36 -4.16
C GLY A 87 -0.95 -2.72 -3.62
N ARG A 88 -0.36 -1.79 -4.38
CA ARG A 88 0.88 -1.06 -4.04
C ARG A 88 0.63 0.44 -4.03
N SER A 89 1.44 1.16 -3.27
CA SER A 89 1.43 2.62 -3.26
C SER A 89 2.30 3.15 -4.41
N VAL A 90 1.65 3.57 -5.51
CA VAL A 90 2.30 4.11 -6.73
C VAL A 90 2.25 5.63 -6.84
#